data_AF-A0A3D3AMA5-F1
#
_entry.id   AF-A0A3D3AMA5-F1
#
_cell.length_a   1.000
_cell.length_b   1.000
_cell.length_c   1.000
_cell.angle_alpha   90.00
_cell.angle_beta   90.00
_cell.angle_gamma   90.00
#
_symmetry.space_group_name_H-M   'P 1'
#
loop_
_entity.id
_entity.type
_entity.pdbx_description
1 polymer ?
#
loop_
_entity_poly.entity_id
_entity_poly.type
_entity_poly.pdbx_seq_one_letter_code
_entity_poly.pdbx_strand_id
1 'polypeptide(L)'
;MQIHGNSAFGIVKAISLSQGSEASIGFAALTDAGQDYWVVGKDITNANTGDFHIYQNGIRFLIKKDTGNVGLGISNPLERLDVYGKIYLHDGNAAGVIHFPNSGTIPKFFIRSSDPNNTADYTDRL
;
A
#
# COMPACT_ATOMS: atom_id res chain seq x y z
N MET A 1 -14.65 -21.62 -16.82
CA MET A 1 -13.32 -22.19 -16.50
C MET A 1 -13.19 -22.21 -14.99
N GLN A 2 -12.84 -23.34 -14.39
CA GLN A 2 -12.68 -23.48 -12.94
C GLN A 2 -11.24 -23.87 -12.65
N ILE A 3 -10.57 -23.10 -11.81
CA ILE A 3 -9.18 -23.37 -11.38
C ILE A 3 -9.24 -23.79 -9.92
N HIS A 4 -8.68 -24.96 -9.59
CA HIS A 4 -8.62 -25.48 -8.23
C HIS A 4 -7.18 -25.48 -7.73
N GLY A 5 -6.92 -24.94 -6.53
CA GLY A 5 -5.66 -25.15 -5.83
C GLY A 5 -5.68 -26.49 -5.09
N ASN A 6 -4.62 -27.29 -5.20
CA ASN A 6 -4.48 -28.56 -4.49
C ASN A 6 -3.31 -28.48 -3.50
N SER A 7 -3.58 -27.93 -2.32
CA SER A 7 -2.68 -27.96 -1.16
C SER A 7 -3.46 -27.70 0.12
N ALA A 8 -2.84 -27.91 1.28
CA ALA A 8 -3.43 -27.63 2.60
C ALA A 8 -3.92 -26.18 2.77
N PHE A 9 -3.46 -25.25 1.92
CA PHE A 9 -3.84 -23.84 1.91
C PHE A 9 -4.69 -23.43 0.70
N GLY A 10 -5.01 -24.37 -0.21
CA GLY A 10 -5.84 -24.12 -1.40
C GLY A 10 -5.25 -23.15 -2.43
N ILE A 11 -3.93 -22.92 -2.41
CA ILE A 11 -3.30 -21.87 -3.24
C ILE A 11 -3.18 -22.27 -4.72
N VAL A 12 -3.45 -21.30 -5.60
CA VAL A 12 -3.02 -21.27 -7.00
C VAL A 12 -1.88 -20.25 -7.09
N LYS A 13 -0.77 -20.60 -7.75
CA LYS A 13 0.43 -19.75 -7.81
C LYS A 13 0.57 -19.09 -9.18
N ALA A 14 0.75 -17.77 -9.19
CA ALA A 14 1.36 -17.05 -10.31
C ALA A 14 2.88 -16.99 -10.07
N ILE A 15 3.67 -17.53 -11.00
CA ILE A 15 5.13 -17.63 -10.86
C ILE A 15 5.77 -17.04 -12.11
N SER A 16 6.63 -16.04 -11.92
CA SER A 16 7.58 -15.63 -12.96
C SER A 16 8.69 -16.66 -13.06
N LEU A 17 9.02 -17.08 -14.28
CA LEU A 17 10.15 -17.98 -14.56
C LEU A 17 11.47 -17.23 -14.77
N SER A 18 11.43 -15.90 -14.91
CA SER A 18 12.60 -15.04 -14.90
C SER A 18 12.82 -14.46 -13.52
N GLN A 19 14.08 -14.51 -13.06
CA GLN A 19 14.48 -13.95 -11.76
C GLN A 19 14.14 -12.47 -11.71
N GLY A 20 13.52 -12.06 -10.60
CA GLY A 20 13.21 -10.66 -10.35
C GLY A 20 12.04 -10.09 -11.15
N SER A 21 11.37 -10.86 -12.00
CA SER A 21 10.29 -10.31 -12.81
C SER A 21 8.93 -10.41 -12.13
N GLU A 22 8.01 -9.62 -12.68
CA GLU A 22 6.61 -9.55 -12.28
C GLU A 22 5.98 -10.94 -12.21
N ALA A 23 5.34 -11.24 -11.09
CA ALA A 23 4.45 -12.38 -10.97
C ALA A 23 3.10 -11.87 -10.45
N SER A 24 2.09 -11.87 -11.32
CA SER A 24 0.85 -11.15 -11.09
C SER A 24 -0.37 -11.83 -11.69
N ILE A 25 -1.53 -11.34 -11.30
CA ILE A 25 -2.84 -11.60 -11.92
C ILE A 25 -3.38 -10.25 -12.41
N GLY A 26 -3.71 -10.19 -13.70
CA GLY A 26 -4.32 -9.02 -14.34
C GLY A 26 -5.83 -9.15 -14.49
N PHE A 27 -6.54 -8.04 -14.32
CA PHE A 27 -7.97 -7.90 -14.53
C PHE A 27 -8.21 -6.75 -15.50
N ALA A 28 -8.77 -7.05 -16.68
CA ALA A 28 -8.96 -6.09 -17.75
C ALA A 28 -10.35 -6.24 -18.38
N ALA A 29 -10.94 -5.14 -18.83
CA ALA A 29 -11.99 -5.13 -19.82
C ALA A 29 -11.38 -5.19 -21.24
N LEU A 30 -12.15 -5.65 -22.22
CA LEU A 30 -11.72 -5.67 -23.63
C LEU A 30 -11.37 -4.28 -24.18
N THR A 31 -11.90 -3.23 -23.54
CA THR A 31 -11.68 -1.83 -23.90
C THR A 31 -10.47 -1.21 -23.21
N ASP A 32 -9.83 -1.91 -22.26
CA ASP A 32 -8.65 -1.40 -21.60
C ASP A 32 -7.46 -1.43 -22.56
N ALA A 33 -6.75 -0.32 -22.67
CA ALA A 33 -5.56 -0.19 -23.51
C ALA A 33 -4.34 0.18 -22.64
N GLY A 34 -3.15 -0.28 -23.04
CA GLY A 34 -1.93 0.03 -22.28
C GLY A 34 -2.00 -0.49 -20.84
N GLN A 35 -1.66 0.35 -19.86
CA GLN A 35 -1.53 0.00 -18.43
C GLN A 35 -2.80 0.25 -17.60
N ASP A 36 -3.96 0.36 -18.24
CA ASP A 36 -5.22 0.73 -17.57
C ASP A 36 -5.93 -0.46 -16.89
N TYR A 37 -5.42 -1.68 -17.07
CA TYR A 37 -5.89 -2.87 -16.36
C TYR A 37 -5.41 -2.91 -14.91
N TRP A 38 -6.20 -3.54 -14.05
CA TRP A 38 -5.82 -3.74 -12.65
C TRP A 38 -4.89 -4.94 -12.53
N VAL A 39 -3.82 -4.80 -11.75
CA VAL A 39 -2.86 -5.86 -11.50
C VAL A 39 -2.65 -6.05 -10.01
N VAL A 40 -2.64 -7.30 -9.56
CA VAL A 40 -2.25 -7.67 -8.21
C VAL A 40 -1.11 -8.69 -8.29
N GLY A 41 0.00 -8.42 -7.61
CA GLY A 41 1.19 -9.27 -7.75
C GLY A 41 2.43 -8.72 -7.08
N LYS A 42 3.57 -9.33 -7.35
CA LYS A 42 4.88 -8.85 -6.89
C LYS A 42 5.74 -8.33 -8.02
N ASP A 43 6.70 -7.44 -7.71
CA ASP A 43 7.69 -6.91 -8.67
C ASP A 43 7.07 -6.19 -9.89
N ILE A 44 5.88 -5.61 -9.73
CA ILE A 44 5.13 -4.97 -10.83
C ILE A 44 5.80 -3.67 -11.30
N THR A 45 6.32 -2.84 -10.38
CA THR A 45 6.92 -1.54 -10.73
C THR A 45 8.43 -1.58 -10.91
N ASN A 46 9.11 -2.48 -10.20
CA ASN A 46 10.56 -2.62 -10.21
C ASN A 46 10.93 -4.08 -10.03
N ALA A 47 11.80 -4.58 -10.90
CA ALA A 47 12.30 -5.94 -10.80
C ALA A 47 13.17 -6.13 -9.54
N ASN A 48 13.16 -7.34 -8.98
CA ASN A 48 13.98 -7.78 -7.84
C ASN A 48 13.69 -7.10 -6.48
N THR A 49 12.56 -6.41 -6.33
CA THR A 49 12.17 -5.84 -5.03
C THR A 49 11.47 -6.88 -4.14
N GLY A 50 10.76 -7.82 -4.76
CA GLY A 50 9.80 -8.73 -4.17
C GLY A 50 8.60 -8.03 -3.53
N ASP A 51 8.44 -6.75 -3.78
CA ASP A 51 7.38 -5.92 -3.22
C ASP A 51 6.01 -6.35 -3.75
N PHE A 52 5.00 -6.41 -2.88
CA PHE A 52 3.62 -6.71 -3.26
C PHE A 52 2.89 -5.43 -3.66
N HIS A 53 2.15 -5.45 -4.77
CA HIS A 53 1.43 -4.28 -5.27
C HIS A 53 -0.02 -4.61 -5.64
N ILE A 54 -0.87 -3.60 -5.49
CA ILE A 54 -2.05 -3.38 -6.32
C ILE A 54 -1.74 -2.17 -7.20
N TYR A 55 -1.81 -2.37 -8.52
CA TYR A 55 -1.38 -1.42 -9.52
C TYR A 55 -2.47 -1.20 -10.57
N GLN A 56 -2.63 0.05 -10.99
CA GLN A 56 -3.40 0.42 -12.17
C GLN A 56 -2.83 1.75 -12.67
N ASN A 57 -2.07 1.74 -13.77
CA ASN A 57 -1.37 2.91 -14.30
C ASN A 57 -0.70 3.78 -13.19
N GLY A 58 -0.05 3.10 -12.24
CA GLY A 58 0.48 3.70 -11.01
C GLY A 58 0.20 2.85 -9.77
N ILE A 59 0.99 3.07 -8.72
CA ILE A 59 0.82 2.37 -7.44
C ILE A 59 -0.48 2.83 -6.79
N ARG A 60 -1.33 1.88 -6.42
CA ARG A 60 -2.51 2.13 -5.58
C ARG A 60 -2.26 1.69 -4.15
N PHE A 61 -1.66 0.51 -4.01
CA PHE A 61 -1.24 -0.08 -2.75
C PHE A 61 0.09 -0.81 -2.95
N LEU A 62 0.98 -0.72 -1.97
CA LEU A 62 2.30 -1.33 -1.97
C LEU A 62 2.59 -1.88 -0.58
N ILE A 63 3.20 -3.06 -0.49
CA ILE A 63 3.90 -3.52 0.70
C ILE A 63 5.35 -3.80 0.32
N LYS A 64 6.28 -3.10 0.98
CA LYS A 64 7.71 -3.32 0.81
C LYS A 64 8.09 -4.68 1.39
N LYS A 65 8.76 -5.53 0.62
CA LYS A 65 9.18 -6.85 1.09
C LYS A 65 10.13 -6.77 2.29
N ASP A 66 11.09 -5.85 2.22
CA ASP A 66 12.20 -5.84 3.17
C ASP A 66 11.86 -5.10 4.48
N THR A 67 10.95 -4.12 4.44
CA THR A 67 10.54 -3.36 5.65
C THR A 67 9.14 -3.69 6.15
N GLY A 68 8.28 -4.27 5.31
CA GLY A 68 6.86 -4.43 5.58
C GLY A 68 6.06 -3.12 5.54
N ASN A 69 6.67 -2.00 5.17
CA ASN A 69 5.99 -0.71 5.09
C ASN A 69 4.92 -0.73 4.00
N VAL A 70 3.75 -0.17 4.32
CA VAL A 70 2.60 -0.06 3.44
C VAL A 70 2.55 1.33 2.82
N GLY A 71 2.55 1.41 1.49
CA GLY A 71 2.36 2.64 0.74
C GLY A 71 0.98 2.71 0.10
N LEU A 72 0.27 3.82 0.25
CA LEU A 72 -0.91 4.15 -0.54
C LEU A 72 -0.56 5.28 -1.51
N GLY A 73 -0.57 4.99 -2.81
CA GLY A 73 -0.18 5.97 -3.84
C GLY A 73 1.30 6.35 -3.90
N ILE A 74 2.18 5.68 -3.13
CA ILE A 74 3.61 6.00 -3.00
C ILE A 74 4.49 4.76 -3.19
N SER A 75 5.66 4.92 -3.82
CA SER A 75 6.61 3.82 -4.12
C SER A 75 7.64 3.55 -3.02
N ASN A 76 7.93 4.55 -2.18
CA ASN A 76 8.96 4.48 -1.14
C ASN A 76 8.39 4.98 0.19
N PRO A 77 7.51 4.22 0.84
CA PRO A 77 6.95 4.59 2.13
C PRO A 77 8.05 4.70 3.19
N LEU A 78 8.16 5.86 3.83
CA LEU A 78 9.21 6.14 4.84
C LEU A 78 8.85 5.59 6.22
N GLU A 79 7.55 5.40 6.47
CA GLU A 79 7.00 4.87 7.72
C GLU A 79 6.17 3.60 7.46
N ARG A 80 5.76 2.91 8.53
CA ARG A 80 4.99 1.65 8.43
C ARG A 80 3.72 1.76 7.58
N LEU A 81 3.07 2.92 7.60
CA LEU A 81 1.99 3.29 6.71
C LEU A 81 2.28 4.71 6.21
N ASP A 82 2.40 4.87 4.90
CA ASP A 82 2.63 6.16 4.25
C ASP A 82 1.58 6.36 3.16
N VAL A 83 0.90 7.51 3.18
CA VAL A 83 -0.21 7.81 2.28
C VAL A 83 0.11 9.07 1.51
N TYR A 84 0.29 8.92 0.20
CA TYR A 84 0.41 10.05 -0.70
C TYR A 84 -0.97 10.56 -1.10
N GLY A 85 -1.52 11.46 -0.29
CA GLY A 85 -2.82 12.08 -0.53
C GLY A 85 -3.58 12.41 0.75
N LYS A 86 -4.89 12.64 0.60
CA LYS A 86 -5.80 12.92 1.71
C LYS A 86 -6.33 11.61 2.30
N ILE A 87 -6.40 11.54 3.62
CA ILE A 87 -7.07 10.45 4.35
C ILE A 87 -8.44 10.95 4.81
N TYR A 88 -9.50 10.24 4.47
CA TYR A 88 -10.83 10.48 5.02
C TYR A 88 -11.19 9.36 6.00
N LEU A 89 -10.97 9.62 7.29
CA LEU A 89 -11.22 8.66 8.36
C LEU A 89 -12.61 8.86 8.95
N HIS A 90 -13.45 7.83 8.90
CA HIS A 90 -14.73 7.78 9.59
C HIS A 90 -15.06 6.34 10.00
N ASP A 91 -15.76 6.19 11.11
CA ASP A 91 -16.44 4.97 11.49
C ASP A 91 -17.81 4.86 10.78
N GLY A 92 -18.56 3.80 11.08
CA GLY A 92 -19.92 3.62 10.55
C GLY A 92 -20.93 4.71 10.94
N ASN A 93 -20.55 5.66 11.80
CA ASN A 93 -21.34 6.78 12.27
C ASN A 93 -20.71 8.14 11.91
N ALA A 94 -19.85 8.18 10.88
CA ALA A 94 -19.18 9.39 10.38
C ALA A 94 -18.16 10.04 11.33
N ALA A 95 -17.74 9.36 12.41
CA ALA A 95 -16.71 9.86 13.33
C ALA A 95 -15.32 9.36 12.96
N GLY A 96 -14.35 10.26 12.78
CA GLY A 96 -12.94 9.88 12.63
C GLY A 96 -12.28 9.64 13.98
N VAL A 97 -12.04 8.38 14.36
CA VAL A 97 -11.40 8.04 15.64
C VAL A 97 -10.00 7.48 15.40
N ILE A 98 -8.98 8.17 15.91
CA ILE A 98 -7.62 7.62 16.07
C ILE A 98 -7.50 7.18 17.54
N HIS A 99 -7.65 5.87 17.78
CA HIS A 99 -7.57 5.30 19.11
C HIS A 99 -6.13 4.88 19.44
N PHE A 100 -5.60 5.43 20.53
CA PHE A 100 -4.34 5.01 21.12
C PHE A 100 -4.61 4.15 22.37
N PRO A 101 -4.32 2.83 22.35
CA PRO A 101 -4.54 2.00 23.52
C PRO A 101 -3.60 2.40 24.66
N ASN A 102 -4.07 2.29 25.90
CA ASN A 102 -3.24 2.56 27.08
C ASN A 102 -2.12 1.52 27.19
N SER A 103 -0.91 1.90 26.78
CA SER A 103 0.30 1.10 26.96
C SER A 103 1.39 1.89 27.69
N GLY A 104 1.07 2.43 28.89
CA GLY A 104 2.06 3.01 29.83
C GLY A 104 2.93 4.16 29.34
N THR A 105 2.78 4.56 28.08
CA THR A 105 3.52 5.59 27.37
C THR A 105 2.45 6.50 26.79
N ILE A 106 2.46 7.78 27.14
CA ILE A 106 1.51 8.76 26.63
C ILE A 106 1.59 8.71 25.10
N PRO A 107 0.53 8.27 24.39
CA PRO A 107 0.55 8.27 22.95
C PRO A 107 0.64 9.73 22.50
N LYS A 108 1.76 10.06 21.86
CA LYS A 108 1.97 11.41 21.35
C LYS A 108 1.16 11.52 20.06
N PHE A 109 -0.01 12.15 20.13
CA PHE A 109 -0.69 12.58 18.93
C PHE A 109 0.11 13.75 18.35
N PHE A 110 0.83 13.49 17.26
CA PHE A 110 1.56 14.52 16.53
C PHE A 110 0.75 14.89 15.30
N ILE A 111 0.22 16.11 15.26
CA ILE A 111 -0.15 16.77 14.00
C ILE A 111 1.03 17.64 13.63
N ARG A 112 1.55 17.50 12.40
CA ARG A 112 2.55 18.38 11.82
C ARG A 112 2.07 18.82 10.45
N SER A 113 2.20 20.10 10.14
CA SER A 113 2.04 20.60 8.77
C SER A 113 3.44 20.84 8.20
N SER A 114 3.83 20.07 7.19
CA SER A 114 5.08 20.34 6.47
C SER A 114 4.86 21.50 5.50
N ASP A 115 5.22 22.71 5.89
CA ASP A 115 5.47 23.79 4.92
C ASP A 115 6.98 23.77 4.59
N PRO A 116 7.38 23.45 3.34
CA PRO A 116 8.78 23.38 2.96
C PRO A 116 9.53 24.71 3.13
N ASN A 117 8.84 25.82 3.38
CA ASN A 117 9.43 27.14 3.59
C ASN A 117 9.33 27.66 5.04
N ASN A 118 8.76 26.90 5.97
CA ASN A 118 8.57 27.33 7.35
C ASN A 118 9.22 26.36 8.35
N THR A 119 10.35 26.77 8.92
CA THR A 119 11.08 26.01 9.95
C THR A 119 10.46 26.13 11.35
N ALA A 120 9.43 26.96 11.53
CA ALA A 120 8.61 26.98 12.73
C ALA A 120 7.50 25.93 12.60
N ASP A 121 7.91 24.67 12.80
CA ASP A 121 7.02 23.53 12.97
C ASP A 121 6.16 23.78 14.23
N TYR A 122 4.93 24.29 14.04
CA TYR A 122 3.96 24.44 15.12
C TYR A 122 3.46 23.06 15.52
N THR A 123 4.26 22.35 16.32
CA THR A 123 3.76 21.22 17.10
C THR A 123 2.84 21.78 18.19
N ASP A 124 1.62 22.16 17.84
CA ASP A 124 0.60 22.41 18.85
C ASP A 124 0.24 21.05 19.46
N ARG A 125 0.85 20.81 20.63
CA ARG A 125 0.44 19.78 21.56
C ARG A 125 -0.87 20.29 22.16
N LEU A 126 -2.00 19.85 21.62
CA LEU A 126 -3.28 19.98 22.33
C LEU A 126 -3.20 19.25 23.68
#